data_AF-A0A8K0UV22-F1
#
_entry.id   AF-A0A8K0UV22-F1
#
_cell.length_a   1.000
_cell.length_b   1.000
_cell.length_c   1.000
_cell.angle_alpha   90.00
_cell.angle_beta   90.00
_cell.angle_gamma   90.00
#
_symmetry.space_group_name_H-M   'P 1'
#
loop_
_entity.id
_entity.type
_entity.pdbx_description
1 polymer ?
#
loop_
_entity_poly.entity_id
_entity_poly.type
_entity_poly.pdbx_seq_one_letter_code
_entity_poly.pdbx_strand_id
1 'polypeptide(L)'
;MFMEIEDDPAELDAYVKALQRDPISVIRRTVAACRKSGKRRHGLRDYIESGNKTGCWVHVMLDFGPNRTFDRMPEVQLLRDCDTRWSSTFLMIDRALVLYPAIKGFLQLPDHIDLLTDGLLLSNFELDVLQDIHQVLEIFHAAQELLSSERTPTLSMVIPVFEVLLQKLEDAKKNFSYLSIYIQTAIDKIREYMDKSRRTKIYALAMVLNPAMKFSFVKSSGREGEEAEARTWTLGIVLFFAC
;
A
#
# COMPACT_ATOMS: atom_id res chain seq x y z
N MET A 1 -14.25 -24.10 -11.78
CA MET A 1 -15.61 -23.75 -11.32
C MET A 1 -15.54 -22.31 -10.86
N PHE A 2 -15.78 -21.38 -11.78
CA PHE A 2 -15.87 -19.95 -11.44
C PHE A 2 -17.22 -19.79 -10.74
N MET A 3 -17.21 -19.54 -9.44
CA MET A 3 -18.36 -18.93 -8.78
C MET A 3 -18.39 -17.49 -9.27
N GLU A 4 -19.31 -17.17 -10.17
CA GLU A 4 -19.80 -15.81 -10.28
C GLU A 4 -20.40 -15.47 -8.91
N ILE A 5 -19.68 -14.67 -8.13
CA ILE A 5 -20.22 -14.07 -6.91
C ILE A 5 -21.19 -13.02 -7.43
N GLU A 6 -22.48 -13.34 -7.47
CA GLU A 6 -23.51 -12.29 -7.54
C GLU A 6 -23.35 -11.47 -6.26
N ASP A 7 -22.73 -10.30 -6.38
CA ASP A 7 -22.57 -9.36 -5.26
C ASP A 7 -23.96 -9.08 -4.66
N ASP A 8 -24.16 -9.40 -3.37
CA ASP A 8 -25.41 -9.11 -2.66
C ASP A 8 -25.66 -7.59 -2.73
N PRO A 9 -26.78 -7.11 -3.30
CA PRO A 9 -27.08 -5.69 -3.39
C PRO A 9 -27.05 -4.97 -2.04
N ALA A 10 -27.38 -5.67 -0.93
CA ALA A 10 -27.32 -5.10 0.41
C ALA A 10 -25.89 -4.94 0.91
N GLU A 11 -25.01 -5.89 0.61
CA GLU A 11 -23.58 -5.82 0.94
C GLU A 11 -22.88 -4.72 0.14
N LEU A 12 -23.19 -4.61 -1.16
CA LEU A 12 -22.70 -3.52 -2.00
C LEU A 12 -23.11 -2.15 -1.46
N ASP A 13 -24.38 -1.97 -1.08
CA ASP A 13 -24.87 -0.71 -0.48
C ASP A 13 -24.14 -0.40 0.84
N ALA A 14 -23.92 -1.41 1.70
CA ALA A 14 -23.14 -1.24 2.91
C ALA A 14 -21.69 -0.83 2.60
N TYR A 15 -21.04 -1.47 1.61
CA TYR A 15 -19.68 -1.17 1.16
C TYR A 15 -19.56 0.26 0.66
N VAL A 16 -20.51 0.69 -0.18
CA VAL A 16 -20.56 2.06 -0.70
C VAL A 16 -20.74 3.07 0.44
N LYS A 17 -21.62 2.80 1.41
CA LYS A 17 -21.80 3.66 2.59
C LYS A 17 -20.52 3.76 3.43
N ALA A 18 -19.82 2.66 3.61
CA ALA A 18 -18.54 2.65 4.33
C ALA A 18 -17.48 3.47 3.58
N LEU A 19 -17.36 3.32 2.25
CA LEU A 19 -16.47 4.14 1.42
C LEU A 19 -16.83 5.63 1.50
N GLN A 20 -18.13 5.98 1.46
CA GLN A 20 -18.60 7.37 1.57
C GLN A 20 -18.24 8.02 2.91
N ARG A 21 -18.11 7.22 3.99
CA ARG A 21 -17.63 7.73 5.28
C ARG A 21 -16.12 8.03 5.28
N ASP A 22 -15.40 7.62 4.25
CA ASP A 22 -13.96 7.80 4.08
C ASP A 22 -13.18 7.23 5.29
N PRO A 23 -13.02 5.89 5.36
CA PRO A 23 -12.36 5.24 6.48
C PRO A 23 -10.90 5.68 6.64
N ILE A 24 -10.24 6.08 5.54
CA ILE A 24 -8.88 6.63 5.58
C ILE A 24 -8.88 7.96 6.33
N SER A 25 -9.80 8.87 6.02
CA SER A 25 -9.93 10.15 6.71
C SER A 25 -10.32 9.99 8.17
N VAL A 26 -11.22 9.06 8.49
CA VAL A 26 -11.54 8.72 9.89
C VAL A 26 -10.27 8.28 10.63
N ILE A 27 -9.51 7.31 10.11
CA ILE A 27 -8.27 6.87 10.76
C ILE A 27 -7.23 7.98 10.85
N ARG A 28 -7.09 8.82 9.82
CA ARG A 28 -6.19 9.98 9.87
C ARG A 28 -6.54 10.92 11.02
N ARG A 29 -7.83 11.22 11.22
CA ARG A 29 -8.32 12.03 12.34
C ARG A 29 -8.10 11.33 13.67
N THR A 30 -8.35 10.02 13.75
CA THR A 30 -8.12 9.21 14.96
C THR A 30 -6.66 9.21 15.39
N VAL A 31 -5.76 8.98 14.45
CA VAL A 31 -4.31 9.07 14.65
C VAL A 31 -3.90 10.47 15.11
N ALA A 32 -4.43 11.52 14.46
CA ALA A 32 -4.15 12.90 14.84
C ALA A 32 -4.63 13.20 16.28
N ALA A 33 -5.83 12.72 16.65
CA ALA A 33 -6.40 12.88 17.97
C ALA A 33 -5.55 12.18 19.05
N CYS A 34 -5.19 10.90 18.86
CA CYS A 34 -4.32 10.15 19.77
C CYS A 34 -2.91 10.77 19.87
N ARG A 35 -2.44 11.44 18.81
CA ARG A 35 -1.14 12.13 18.78
C ARG A 35 -1.21 13.62 19.07
N LYS A 36 -2.35 14.16 19.51
CA LYS A 36 -2.55 15.62 19.67
C LYS A 36 -1.63 16.23 20.72
N SER A 37 -1.33 15.49 21.80
CA SER A 37 -0.49 15.97 22.92
C SER A 37 0.45 14.88 23.44
N GLY A 38 1.44 15.26 24.26
CA GLY A 38 2.28 14.30 24.99
C GLY A 38 1.46 13.37 25.89
N LYS A 39 0.48 13.94 26.63
CA LYS A 39 -0.43 13.19 27.49
C LYS A 39 -1.18 12.09 26.72
N ARG A 40 -1.75 12.38 25.55
CA ARG A 40 -2.48 11.38 24.76
C ARG A 40 -1.57 10.28 24.21
N ARG A 41 -0.35 10.64 23.79
CA ARG A 41 0.65 9.67 23.31
C ARG A 41 1.12 8.72 24.40
N HIS A 42 1.44 9.24 25.58
CA HIS A 42 1.81 8.42 26.72
C HIS A 42 0.62 7.60 27.22
N GLY A 43 -0.56 8.20 27.35
CA GLY A 43 -1.77 7.47 27.76
C GLY A 43 -2.09 6.27 26.88
N LEU A 44 -2.00 6.40 25.55
CA LEU A 44 -2.19 5.26 24.64
C LEU A 44 -1.09 4.20 24.80
N ARG A 45 0.17 4.62 25.00
CA ARG A 45 1.28 3.70 25.25
C ARG A 45 1.06 2.93 26.56
N ASP A 46 0.77 3.62 27.65
CA ASP A 46 0.54 3.03 28.97
C ASP A 46 -0.65 2.06 28.91
N TYR A 47 -1.69 2.39 28.15
CA TYR A 47 -2.84 1.52 27.90
C TYR A 47 -2.43 0.22 27.19
N ILE A 48 -1.61 0.31 26.13
CA ILE A 48 -1.05 -0.85 25.41
C ILE A 48 -0.20 -1.71 26.35
N GLU A 49 0.75 -1.09 27.08
CA GLU A 49 1.64 -1.79 28.01
C GLU A 49 0.88 -2.48 29.13
N SER A 50 -0.15 -1.84 29.67
CA SER A 50 -1.03 -2.43 30.69
C SER A 50 -1.76 -3.67 30.15
N GLY A 51 -2.38 -3.56 28.97
CA GLY A 51 -3.06 -4.70 28.36
C GLY A 51 -2.12 -5.83 27.94
N ASN A 52 -0.85 -5.53 27.61
CA ASN A 52 0.18 -6.54 27.36
C ASN A 52 0.50 -7.32 28.64
N LYS A 53 0.63 -6.63 29.79
CA LYS A 53 0.90 -7.26 31.09
C LYS A 53 -0.25 -8.16 31.55
N THR A 54 -1.49 -7.81 31.22
CA THR A 54 -2.68 -8.59 31.57
C THR A 54 -3.09 -9.63 30.52
N GLY A 55 -2.44 -9.65 29.34
CA GLY A 55 -2.77 -10.55 28.24
C GLY A 55 -4.09 -10.22 27.53
N CYS A 56 -4.67 -9.04 27.74
CA CYS A 56 -5.99 -8.68 27.21
C CYS A 56 -6.03 -8.51 25.68
N TRP A 57 -4.88 -8.49 25.00
CA TRP A 57 -4.81 -8.30 23.55
C TRP A 57 -4.86 -9.59 22.73
N VAL A 58 -4.51 -10.74 23.34
CA VAL A 58 -4.21 -11.99 22.61
C VAL A 58 -5.35 -12.42 21.69
N HIS A 59 -6.60 -12.21 22.09
CA HIS A 59 -7.78 -12.65 21.34
C HIS A 59 -8.49 -11.56 20.54
N VAL A 60 -7.98 -10.32 20.56
CA VAL A 60 -8.62 -9.17 19.90
C VAL A 60 -7.74 -8.53 18.84
N MET A 61 -6.49 -8.96 18.70
CA MET A 61 -5.62 -8.51 17.62
C MET A 61 -6.16 -8.99 16.28
N LEU A 62 -6.12 -8.10 15.28
CA LEU A 62 -6.49 -8.44 13.92
C LEU A 62 -5.51 -9.46 13.34
N ASP A 63 -6.03 -10.39 12.55
CA ASP A 63 -5.20 -11.35 11.82
C ASP A 63 -4.64 -10.67 10.55
N PHE A 64 -3.32 -10.73 10.40
CA PHE A 64 -2.60 -10.23 9.22
C PHE A 64 -1.96 -11.38 8.41
N GLY A 65 -2.40 -12.61 8.68
CA GLY A 65 -1.91 -13.82 8.03
C GLY A 65 -0.66 -14.42 8.71
N PRO A 66 -0.19 -15.57 8.19
CA PRO A 66 0.82 -16.39 8.85
C PRO A 66 2.20 -15.73 8.93
N ASN A 67 2.47 -14.74 8.07
CA ASN A 67 3.75 -14.04 8.02
C ASN A 67 3.83 -12.86 9.00
N ARG A 68 2.71 -12.50 9.65
CA ARG A 68 2.62 -11.32 10.51
C ARG A 68 1.75 -11.59 11.73
N THR A 69 2.22 -12.49 12.58
CA THR A 69 1.60 -12.81 13.86
C THR A 69 2.20 -11.96 15.00
N PHE A 70 1.37 -11.67 16.00
CA PHE A 70 1.76 -10.90 17.17
C PHE A 70 1.36 -11.63 18.44
N ASP A 71 2.35 -12.04 19.25
CA ASP A 71 2.09 -12.65 20.57
C ASP A 71 1.59 -11.61 21.59
N ARG A 72 1.90 -10.32 21.34
CA ARG A 72 1.51 -9.17 22.15
C ARG A 72 1.36 -7.94 21.28
N MET A 73 0.59 -6.96 21.75
CA MET A 73 0.39 -5.70 21.04
C MET A 73 1.73 -4.95 20.94
N PRO A 74 2.18 -4.55 19.74
CA PRO A 74 3.42 -3.80 19.60
C PRO A 74 3.41 -2.47 20.35
N GLU A 75 4.43 -2.22 21.17
CA GLU A 75 4.61 -0.99 21.97
C GLU A 75 5.24 0.13 21.14
N VAL A 76 4.59 0.45 20.02
CA VAL A 76 5.06 1.44 19.06
C VAL A 76 4.08 2.59 18.94
N GLN A 77 4.59 3.75 18.52
CA GLN A 77 3.73 4.91 18.33
C GLN A 77 2.97 4.82 16.99
N LEU A 78 1.72 5.32 16.95
CA LEU A 78 0.98 5.56 15.71
C LEU A 78 1.77 6.40 14.72
N LEU A 79 1.68 6.17 13.42
CA LEU A 79 2.37 6.97 12.41
C LEU A 79 1.42 8.03 11.86
N ARG A 80 1.91 9.25 11.55
CA ARG A 80 1.10 10.28 10.89
C ARG A 80 1.24 10.16 9.39
N ASP A 81 0.14 10.42 8.69
CA ASP A 81 0.16 10.65 7.25
C ASP A 81 0.91 11.95 6.91
N CYS A 82 1.51 11.99 5.72
CA CYS A 82 2.28 13.12 5.23
C CYS A 82 2.22 13.18 3.70
N ASP A 83 1.48 14.13 3.16
CA ASP A 83 1.16 14.24 1.73
C ASP A 83 2.40 14.24 0.81
N THR A 84 3.55 14.71 1.29
CA THR A 84 4.80 14.79 0.51
C THR A 84 5.68 13.55 0.62
N ARG A 85 5.35 12.59 1.49
CA ARG A 85 6.16 11.38 1.70
C ARG A 85 5.45 10.17 1.11
N TRP A 86 6.10 9.53 0.14
CA TRP A 86 5.57 8.29 -0.44
C TRP A 86 5.31 7.23 0.63
N SER A 87 4.24 6.46 0.44
CA SER A 87 3.79 5.40 1.35
C SER A 87 3.36 5.84 2.76
N SER A 88 3.27 7.15 3.07
CA SER A 88 2.85 7.60 4.40
C SER A 88 1.45 7.15 4.78
N THR A 89 0.50 7.20 3.83
CA THR A 89 -0.89 6.77 4.03
C THR A 89 -0.94 5.29 4.35
N PHE A 90 -0.24 4.47 3.55
CA PHE A 90 -0.13 3.03 3.77
C PHE A 90 0.44 2.73 5.16
N LEU A 91 1.58 3.32 5.51
CA LEU A 91 2.24 3.09 6.80
C LEU A 91 1.39 3.57 8.00
N MET A 92 0.64 4.65 7.84
CA MET A 92 -0.33 5.09 8.85
C MET A 92 -1.42 4.05 9.05
N ILE A 93 -2.07 3.62 7.97
CA ILE A 93 -3.17 2.63 8.02
C ILE A 93 -2.65 1.31 8.59
N ASP A 94 -1.52 0.82 8.08
CA ASP A 94 -0.85 -0.40 8.54
C ASP A 94 -0.63 -0.39 10.05
N ARG A 95 -0.03 0.69 10.57
CA ARG A 95 0.19 0.86 12.00
C ARG A 95 -1.11 0.98 12.79
N ALA A 96 -2.10 1.69 12.24
CA ALA A 96 -3.37 1.92 12.91
C ALA A 96 -4.19 0.64 13.00
N LEU A 97 -4.20 -0.21 11.97
CA LEU A 97 -4.87 -1.51 11.97
C LEU A 97 -4.28 -2.41 13.06
N VAL A 98 -2.95 -2.55 13.12
CA VAL A 98 -2.28 -3.37 14.15
C VAL A 98 -2.66 -2.91 15.56
N LEU A 99 -2.71 -1.59 15.78
CA LEU A 99 -3.03 -1.03 17.10
C LEU A 99 -4.52 -0.79 17.32
N TYR A 100 -5.40 -1.12 16.37
CA TYR A 100 -6.80 -0.71 16.39
C TYR A 100 -7.57 -1.17 17.64
N PRO A 101 -7.39 -2.41 18.14
CA PRO A 101 -8.05 -2.84 19.37
C PRO A 101 -7.70 -1.96 20.58
N ALA A 102 -6.43 -1.58 20.69
CA ALA A 102 -5.97 -0.68 21.75
C ALA A 102 -6.48 0.75 21.53
N ILE A 103 -6.50 1.25 20.29
CA ILE A 103 -7.05 2.57 19.94
C ILE A 103 -8.54 2.63 20.33
N LYS A 104 -9.32 1.63 19.94
CA LYS A 104 -10.75 1.54 20.22
C LYS A 104 -11.03 1.58 21.72
N GLY A 105 -10.36 0.71 22.49
CA GLY A 105 -10.50 0.69 23.94
C GLY A 105 -10.03 1.98 24.61
N PHE A 106 -8.93 2.55 24.15
CA PHE A 106 -8.40 3.82 24.68
C PHE A 106 -9.37 4.97 24.48
N LEU A 107 -9.95 5.12 23.29
CA LEU A 107 -10.94 6.17 23.02
C LEU A 107 -12.23 6.00 23.83
N GLN A 108 -12.54 4.77 24.25
CA GLN A 108 -13.72 4.46 25.07
C GLN A 108 -13.54 4.78 26.57
N LEU A 109 -12.33 5.18 27.00
CA LEU A 109 -12.10 5.58 28.39
C LEU A 109 -12.85 6.88 28.74
N PRO A 110 -13.28 7.05 30.00
CA PRO A 110 -14.02 8.25 30.44
C PRO A 110 -13.32 9.57 30.11
N ASP A 111 -11.99 9.59 30.19
CA ASP A 111 -11.14 10.75 29.89
C ASP A 111 -11.15 11.16 28.40
N HIS A 112 -11.76 10.35 27.52
CA HIS A 112 -11.74 10.48 26.06
C HIS A 112 -13.13 10.43 25.41
N ILE A 113 -14.21 10.54 26.19
CA ILE A 113 -15.59 10.51 25.68
C ILE A 113 -15.85 11.60 24.62
N ASP A 114 -15.21 12.76 24.76
CA ASP A 114 -15.26 13.86 23.78
C ASP A 114 -14.83 13.40 22.38
N LEU A 115 -13.83 12.52 22.31
CA LEU A 115 -13.31 11.98 21.05
C LEU A 115 -14.21 10.92 20.42
N LEU A 116 -15.04 10.24 21.22
CA LEU A 116 -16.02 9.29 20.69
C LEU A 116 -17.13 10.00 19.94
N THR A 117 -17.57 11.15 20.45
CA THR A 117 -18.64 11.96 19.85
C THR A 117 -18.23 12.54 18.49
N ASP A 118 -16.92 12.72 18.24
CA ASP A 118 -16.37 13.19 16.96
C ASP A 118 -16.36 12.12 15.83
N GLY A 119 -16.92 10.93 16.10
CA GLY A 119 -17.06 9.85 15.11
C GLY A 119 -15.73 9.21 14.70
N LEU A 120 -14.76 9.15 15.61
CA LEU A 120 -13.39 8.65 15.39
C LEU A 120 -13.26 7.12 15.43
N LEU A 121 -14.34 6.39 15.72
CA LEU A 121 -14.36 4.93 15.65
C LEU A 121 -14.97 4.47 14.33
N LEU A 122 -14.26 3.57 13.66
CA LEU A 122 -14.80 2.75 12.58
C LEU A 122 -15.68 1.66 13.17
N SER A 123 -16.78 1.36 12.48
CA SER A 123 -17.52 0.11 12.65
C SER A 123 -16.65 -1.09 12.22
N ASN A 124 -17.06 -2.31 12.55
CA ASN A 124 -16.32 -3.49 12.11
C ASN A 124 -16.29 -3.58 10.58
N PHE A 125 -17.42 -3.33 9.92
CA PHE A 125 -17.49 -3.36 8.46
C PHE A 125 -16.67 -2.25 7.79
N GLU A 126 -16.63 -1.04 8.38
CA GLU A 126 -15.73 0.03 7.90
C GLU A 126 -14.24 -0.30 8.11
N LEU A 127 -13.93 -1.09 9.15
CA LEU A 127 -12.59 -1.60 9.40
C LEU A 127 -12.20 -2.65 8.36
N ASP A 128 -13.13 -3.53 7.96
CA ASP A 128 -12.92 -4.52 6.89
C ASP A 128 -12.66 -3.81 5.55
N VAL A 129 -13.45 -2.79 5.21
CA VAL A 129 -13.22 -1.94 4.02
C VAL A 129 -11.85 -1.25 4.07
N LEU A 130 -11.42 -0.80 5.26
CA LEU A 130 -10.08 -0.23 5.42
C LEU A 130 -8.97 -1.28 5.21
N GLN A 131 -9.19 -2.53 5.63
CA GLN A 131 -8.26 -3.64 5.38
C GLN A 131 -8.16 -3.96 3.88
N ASP A 132 -9.26 -3.92 3.13
CA ASP A 132 -9.23 -4.07 1.67
C ASP A 132 -8.39 -2.97 1.01
N ILE A 133 -8.63 -1.71 1.40
CA ILE A 133 -7.86 -0.56 0.93
C ILE A 133 -6.38 -0.73 1.29
N HIS A 134 -6.06 -1.17 2.51
CA HIS A 134 -4.69 -1.43 2.96
C HIS A 134 -3.98 -2.47 2.08
N GLN A 135 -4.65 -3.58 1.77
CA GLN A 135 -4.11 -4.64 0.90
C GLN A 135 -3.85 -4.14 -0.53
N VAL A 136 -4.74 -3.31 -1.08
CA VAL A 136 -4.51 -2.68 -2.39
C VAL A 136 -3.32 -1.72 -2.33
N LEU A 137 -3.19 -0.92 -1.27
CA LEU A 137 -2.08 0.02 -1.09
C LEU A 137 -0.74 -0.69 -0.87
N GLU A 138 -0.73 -1.88 -0.26
CA GLU A 138 0.47 -2.69 -0.04
C GLU A 138 1.19 -3.03 -1.35
N ILE A 139 0.42 -3.27 -2.43
CA ILE A 139 0.97 -3.55 -3.76
C ILE A 139 1.86 -2.39 -4.24
N PHE A 140 1.41 -1.15 -4.05
CA PHE A 140 2.20 0.03 -4.41
C PHE A 140 3.38 0.24 -3.47
N HIS A 141 3.18 0.02 -2.16
CA HIS A 141 4.25 0.13 -1.19
C HIS A 141 5.41 -0.83 -1.50
N ALA A 142 5.11 -2.09 -1.81
CA ALA A 142 6.11 -3.09 -2.17
C ALA A 142 6.88 -2.71 -3.44
N ALA A 143 6.18 -2.22 -4.47
CA ALA A 143 6.83 -1.75 -5.70
C ALA A 143 7.75 -0.54 -5.46
N GLN A 144 7.31 0.42 -4.64
CA GLN A 144 8.12 1.58 -4.28
C GLN A 144 9.36 1.18 -3.46
N GLU A 145 9.22 0.32 -2.45
CA GLU A 145 10.34 -0.14 -1.63
C GLU A 145 11.40 -0.84 -2.48
N LEU A 146 10.97 -1.68 -3.42
CA LEU A 146 11.87 -2.36 -4.36
C LEU A 146 12.68 -1.37 -5.20
N LEU A 147 12.05 -0.30 -5.69
CA LEU A 147 12.70 0.73 -6.52
C LEU A 147 13.50 1.76 -5.71
N SER A 148 13.32 1.80 -4.39
CA SER A 148 13.99 2.74 -3.49
C SER A 148 15.30 2.19 -2.90
N SER A 149 15.75 1.01 -3.37
CA SER A 149 17.04 0.45 -2.97
C SER A 149 18.21 1.37 -3.35
N GLU A 150 18.99 1.79 -2.36
CA GLU A 150 20.09 2.74 -2.55
C GLU A 150 21.41 2.08 -2.98
N ARG A 151 21.56 0.76 -2.78
CA ARG A 151 22.84 0.07 -2.98
C ARG A 151 23.12 -0.34 -4.43
N THR A 152 22.09 -0.35 -5.28
CA THR A 152 22.18 -0.78 -6.67
C THR A 152 21.33 0.12 -7.55
N PRO A 153 21.80 0.55 -8.73
CA PRO A 153 20.98 1.33 -9.66
C PRO A 153 19.66 0.61 -9.98
N THR A 154 18.53 1.22 -9.63
CA THR A 154 17.20 0.61 -9.80
C THR A 154 16.52 1.02 -11.11
N LEU A 155 17.10 1.95 -11.87
CA LEU A 155 16.49 2.45 -13.11
C LEU A 155 16.21 1.32 -14.12
N SER A 156 17.09 0.32 -14.17
CA SER A 156 16.92 -0.85 -15.03
C SER A 156 15.74 -1.74 -14.61
N MET A 157 15.28 -1.62 -13.37
CA MET A 157 14.18 -2.42 -12.82
C MET A 157 12.80 -1.75 -12.99
N VAL A 158 12.73 -0.50 -13.41
CA VAL A 158 11.45 0.26 -13.44
C VAL A 158 10.40 -0.41 -14.33
N ILE A 159 10.76 -0.78 -15.57
CA ILE A 159 9.83 -1.47 -16.49
C ILE A 159 9.44 -2.87 -15.95
N PRO A 160 10.39 -3.73 -15.54
CA PRO A 160 10.05 -4.99 -14.87
C PRO A 160 9.09 -4.84 -13.69
N VAL A 161 9.32 -3.84 -12.84
CA VAL A 161 8.45 -3.58 -11.68
C VAL A 161 7.08 -3.12 -12.12
N PHE A 162 6.95 -2.30 -13.16
CA PHE A 162 5.63 -1.94 -13.70
C PHE A 162 4.86 -3.13 -14.24
N GLU A 163 5.52 -4.08 -14.92
CA GLU A 163 4.84 -5.29 -15.41
C GLU A 163 4.31 -6.15 -14.26
N VAL A 164 5.12 -6.38 -13.23
CA VAL A 164 4.69 -7.11 -12.02
C VAL A 164 3.58 -6.35 -11.27
N LEU A 165 3.72 -5.03 -11.15
CA LEU A 165 2.73 -4.16 -10.51
C LEU A 165 1.38 -4.25 -11.23
N LEU A 166 1.36 -4.19 -12.56
CA LEU A 166 0.14 -4.33 -13.36
C LEU A 166 -0.50 -5.70 -13.16
N GLN A 167 0.29 -6.78 -13.17
CA GLN A 167 -0.22 -8.13 -12.91
C GLN A 167 -0.88 -8.22 -11.53
N LYS A 168 -0.21 -7.70 -10.49
CA LYS A 168 -0.75 -7.69 -9.12
C LYS A 168 -2.04 -6.87 -9.00
N LEU A 169 -2.12 -5.73 -9.68
CA LEU A 169 -3.32 -4.91 -9.70
C LEU A 169 -4.49 -5.57 -10.45
N GLU A 170 -4.22 -6.25 -11.56
CA GLU A 170 -5.26 -7.01 -12.29
C GLU A 170 -5.81 -8.17 -11.45
N ASP A 171 -4.96 -8.82 -10.65
CA ASP A 171 -5.40 -9.86 -9.71
C ASP A 171 -6.16 -9.25 -8.52
N ALA A 172 -5.69 -8.14 -7.96
CA ALA A 172 -6.40 -7.41 -6.92
C ALA A 172 -7.77 -6.90 -7.38
N LYS A 173 -7.89 -6.44 -8.62
CA LYS A 173 -9.17 -6.00 -9.20
C LYS A 173 -10.22 -7.10 -9.22
N LYS A 174 -9.81 -8.36 -9.40
CA LYS A 174 -10.71 -9.52 -9.36
C LYS A 174 -11.10 -9.88 -7.92
N ASN A 175 -10.15 -9.76 -6.99
CA ASN A 175 -10.35 -10.12 -5.58
C ASN A 175 -11.13 -9.06 -4.79
N PHE A 176 -11.02 -7.78 -5.17
CA PHE A 176 -11.70 -6.66 -4.54
C PHE A 176 -12.69 -6.02 -5.53
N SER A 177 -13.79 -6.72 -5.82
CA SER A 177 -14.81 -6.31 -6.81
C SER A 177 -15.34 -4.90 -6.53
N TYR A 178 -15.62 -4.58 -5.26
CA TYR A 178 -16.11 -3.27 -4.83
C TYR A 178 -15.09 -2.13 -5.00
N LEU A 179 -13.79 -2.44 -5.07
CA LEU A 179 -12.72 -1.47 -5.34
C LEU A 179 -12.28 -1.46 -6.81
N SER A 180 -12.89 -2.28 -7.67
CA SER A 180 -12.42 -2.53 -9.04
C SER A 180 -12.29 -1.28 -9.89
N ILE A 181 -13.20 -0.30 -9.76
CA ILE A 181 -13.14 0.97 -10.50
C ILE A 181 -11.93 1.81 -10.07
N TYR A 182 -11.63 1.86 -8.77
CA TYR A 182 -10.47 2.57 -8.23
C TYR A 182 -9.16 1.88 -8.64
N ILE A 183 -9.12 0.55 -8.57
CA ILE A 183 -7.98 -0.25 -9.00
C ILE A 183 -7.75 -0.08 -10.51
N GLN A 184 -8.81 -0.06 -11.32
CA GLN A 184 -8.72 0.20 -12.76
C GLN A 184 -8.09 1.57 -13.04
N THR A 185 -8.52 2.60 -12.31
CA THR A 185 -7.93 3.95 -12.44
C THR A 185 -6.42 3.93 -12.18
N ALA A 186 -5.98 3.14 -11.18
CA ALA A 186 -4.57 2.98 -10.90
C ALA A 186 -3.83 2.20 -12.01
N ILE A 187 -4.42 1.11 -12.51
CA ILE A 187 -3.89 0.34 -13.65
C ILE A 187 -3.65 1.24 -14.87
N ASP A 188 -4.65 2.05 -15.23
CA ASP A 188 -4.55 2.96 -16.38
C ASP A 188 -3.43 3.97 -16.18
N LYS A 189 -3.26 4.48 -14.96
CA LYS A 189 -2.17 5.41 -14.64
C LYS A 189 -0.79 4.75 -14.73
N ILE A 190 -0.64 3.51 -14.25
CA ILE A 190 0.62 2.78 -14.36
C ILE A 190 0.93 2.44 -15.83
N ARG A 191 -0.07 2.07 -16.65
CA ARG A 191 0.11 1.86 -18.09
C ARG A 191 0.61 3.13 -18.79
N GLU A 192 0.03 4.28 -18.48
CA GLU A 192 0.48 5.58 -19.01
C GLU A 192 1.97 5.84 -18.71
N TYR A 193 2.40 5.62 -17.46
CA TYR A 193 3.80 5.81 -17.07
C TYR A 193 4.74 4.75 -17.64
N MET A 194 4.28 3.51 -17.77
CA MET A 194 5.05 2.44 -18.41
C MET A 194 5.29 2.76 -19.88
N ASP A 195 4.29 3.26 -20.61
CA ASP A 195 4.45 3.69 -22.00
C ASP A 195 5.42 4.87 -22.14
N LYS A 196 5.36 5.86 -21.24
CA LYS A 196 6.33 6.96 -21.20
C LYS A 196 7.75 6.44 -20.94
N SER A 197 7.91 5.48 -20.05
CA SER A 197 9.20 4.88 -19.70
C SER A 197 9.79 4.10 -20.87
N ARG A 198 8.98 3.29 -21.56
CA ARG A 198 9.40 2.52 -22.76
C ARG A 198 9.83 3.42 -23.91
N ARG A 199 9.21 4.60 -24.09
CA ARG A 199 9.61 5.58 -25.11
C ARG A 199 10.90 6.34 -24.78
N THR A 200 11.38 6.25 -23.54
CA THR A 200 12.54 7.00 -23.08
C THR A 200 13.79 6.12 -23.10
N LYS A 201 14.77 6.50 -23.93
CA LYS A 201 16.00 5.72 -24.17
C LYS A 201 16.75 5.30 -22.90
N ILE A 202 16.72 6.14 -21.87
CA ILE A 202 17.50 5.95 -20.64
C ILE A 202 17.16 4.64 -19.92
N TYR A 203 15.90 4.19 -19.95
CA TYR A 203 15.48 2.93 -19.32
C TYR A 203 16.04 1.73 -20.07
N ALA A 204 15.89 1.71 -21.40
CA ALA A 204 16.44 0.65 -22.24
C ALA A 204 17.96 0.54 -22.09
N LEU A 205 18.66 1.68 -22.04
CA LEU A 205 20.11 1.70 -21.83
C LEU A 205 20.51 1.19 -20.45
N ALA A 206 19.80 1.61 -19.39
CA ALA A 206 20.05 1.10 -18.04
C ALA A 206 19.87 -0.42 -17.96
N MET A 207 18.87 -0.97 -18.65
CA MET A 207 18.63 -2.42 -18.74
C MET A 207 19.74 -3.15 -19.48
N VAL A 208 20.17 -2.63 -20.63
CA VAL A 208 21.27 -3.22 -21.42
C VAL A 208 22.59 -3.19 -20.66
N LEU A 209 22.87 -2.10 -19.95
CA LEU A 209 24.08 -1.95 -19.13
C LEU A 209 24.06 -2.83 -17.88
N ASN A 210 22.89 -3.24 -17.39
CA ASN A 210 22.79 -4.14 -16.25
C ASN A 210 23.23 -5.56 -16.66
N PRO A 211 24.33 -6.10 -16.12
CA PRO A 211 24.87 -7.40 -16.54
C PRO A 211 23.92 -8.59 -16.30
N ALA A 212 22.99 -8.47 -15.35
CA ALA A 212 22.00 -9.50 -15.05
C ALA A 212 20.84 -9.53 -16.05
N MET A 213 20.55 -8.40 -16.72
CA MET A 213 19.46 -8.29 -17.69
C MET A 213 19.95 -8.24 -19.13
N LYS A 214 20.87 -7.32 -19.46
CA LYS A 214 21.31 -7.11 -20.85
C LYS A 214 20.09 -6.93 -21.78
N PHE A 215 20.03 -7.68 -22.89
CA PHE A 215 18.89 -7.70 -23.80
C PHE A 215 17.85 -8.78 -23.46
N SER A 216 18.03 -9.60 -22.41
CA SER A 216 17.13 -10.72 -22.14
C SER A 216 15.70 -10.25 -21.85
N PHE A 217 15.58 -9.18 -21.05
CA PHE A 217 14.28 -8.62 -20.70
C PHE A 217 13.58 -7.98 -21.90
N VAL A 218 14.32 -7.23 -22.73
CA VAL A 218 13.77 -6.58 -23.94
C VAL A 218 13.30 -7.62 -24.97
N LYS A 219 13.89 -8.82 -24.97
CA LYS A 219 13.44 -9.94 -25.79
C LYS A 219 12.17 -10.58 -25.26
N SER A 220 11.99 -10.62 -23.94
CA SER A 220 10.83 -11.24 -23.28
C SER A 220 9.63 -10.31 -23.13
N SER A 221 9.78 -8.99 -23.31
CA SER A 221 8.70 -8.00 -23.16
C SER A 221 7.59 -8.14 -24.22
N GLY A 222 7.83 -8.90 -25.30
CA GLY A 222 6.82 -9.27 -26.30
C GLY A 222 6.39 -8.13 -27.24
N ARG A 223 7.02 -6.95 -27.16
CA ARG A 223 6.73 -5.81 -28.03
C ARG A 223 7.62 -5.85 -29.27
N GLU A 224 7.02 -6.06 -30.44
CA GLU A 224 7.74 -6.05 -31.72
C GLU A 224 8.53 -4.75 -31.91
N GLY A 225 9.80 -4.85 -32.27
CA GLY A 225 10.69 -3.71 -32.53
C GLY A 225 11.47 -3.17 -31.33
N GLU A 226 11.09 -3.50 -30.09
CA GLU A 226 11.73 -2.93 -28.89
C GLU A 226 13.22 -3.32 -28.76
N GLU A 227 13.58 -4.55 -29.13
CA GLU A 227 14.98 -4.98 -29.18
C GLU A 227 15.79 -4.22 -30.25
N ALA A 228 15.20 -4.02 -31.43
CA ALA A 228 15.87 -3.34 -32.53
C ALA A 228 16.14 -1.87 -32.19
N GLU A 229 15.16 -1.20 -31.57
CA GLU A 229 15.29 0.17 -31.06
C GLU A 229 16.37 0.25 -29.96
N ALA A 230 16.31 -0.64 -28.97
CA ALA A 230 17.30 -0.67 -27.88
C ALA A 230 18.73 -0.90 -28.40
N ARG A 231 18.91 -1.81 -29.37
CA ARG A 231 20.20 -2.03 -30.05
C ARG A 231 20.68 -0.78 -30.79
N THR A 232 19.79 -0.14 -31.54
CA THR A 232 20.10 1.08 -32.30
C THR A 232 20.54 2.21 -31.36
N TRP A 233 19.85 2.40 -30.25
CA TRP A 233 20.21 3.41 -29.25
C TRP A 233 21.54 3.09 -28.56
N THR A 234 21.78 1.82 -28.23
CA THR A 234 23.04 1.38 -27.61
C THR A 234 24.22 1.63 -28.55
N LEU A 235 24.10 1.22 -29.82
CA LEU A 235 25.13 1.44 -30.84
C LEU A 235 25.41 2.93 -31.05
N GLY A 236 24.37 3.77 -31.12
CA GLY A 236 24.54 5.22 -31.27
C GLY A 236 25.33 5.86 -30.13
N ILE A 237 25.15 5.38 -28.90
CA ILE A 237 25.91 5.86 -27.73
C ILE A 237 27.36 5.37 -27.75
N VAL A 238 27.58 4.09 -28.04
CA VAL A 238 28.94 3.55 -28.13
C VAL A 238 29.74 4.30 -29.20
N LEU A 239 29.13 4.60 -30.35
CA LEU A 239 29.76 5.38 -31.42
C LEU A 239 30.00 6.84 -31.00
N PHE A 240 29.09 7.46 -30.24
CA PHE A 240 29.27 8.83 -29.74
C PHE A 240 30.46 8.97 -28.78
N PHE A 241 30.72 7.97 -27.93
CA PHE A 241 31.84 7.99 -26.98
C PHE A 241 33.14 7.38 -27.53
N ALA A 242 33.12 6.80 -28.73
CA ALA A 242 34.30 6.24 -29.39
C ALA A 242 35.06 7.25 -30.27
N CYS A 243 34.50 8.45 -30.48
CA CYS A 243 35.12 9.61 -31.12
C CYS A 243 35.66 10.58 -30.07
#